data_AF-A0A9P0QS68-F1
#
_entry.id   AF-A0A9P0QS68-F1
#
_cell.length_a   1.000
_cell.length_b   1.000
_cell.length_c   1.000
_cell.angle_alpha   90.00
_cell.angle_beta   90.00
_cell.angle_gamma   90.00
#
_symmetry.space_group_name_H-M   'P 1'
#
loop_
_entity.id
_entity.type
_entity.pdbx_description
1 polymer ?
#
loop_
_entity_poly.entity_id
_entity_poly.type
_entity_poly.pdbx_seq_one_letter_code
_entity_poly.pdbx_strand_id
1 'polypeptide(L)'
;MNEKMGTGDPEVSSLASTTSDHYEPYMCMNEKICTGDPEVSSLESTTSDHYEPYMYALTQVTFPSKSHHGSDLSRIISGIREDQELSADYLPTVDAEYRLAKRLTHNEEPKTVRSLKSNDSERKSGGEPDLEQHQEGCDEDDDGQRKDEGFAWVVAICTMLAVFSTWGASAGYGVFLSYYVSSDAFSGASQYDYALIGGMNVCFAQLLAPVCVLSYRVFGPYYTSYFGIALQTLGYILASFATKRWQLYCTQGFIVGISFSFVYLPGTLMLPTWFDKRRATAMGIAFSGSGLGGVFFSLVIRQLISVTGDQRWALRMCAFVTGFVAIIACSMMKPRNYKPLPLKTTLTRAFIYSNVRTIFSTNVFKDYALLLLGLWYGLTCLAYILVLFSVSSYAISVGLTAFQGSIITAVLNASQTIGRPASGFLADKFGRFNFTIASSVYLCLLVLAFWINATSFGSLMGFSILIGFSIGIGNVFCQSLASDILNDMDSLPAAWSGLNIIVSFFCIGAEVAALALKKDGASNEYLNTQIFGGVCFFASAMLLCIMRENVVKKRLMESLERERKLYEERSNFNGYLRDNAAVKGEEIKAIETRIDRYKILVQTSSLKIYFIRLFYPIKV
;
A
#
# COMPACT_ATOMS: atom_id res chain seq x y z
N MET A 1 -68.47 18.71 -0.26
CA MET A 1 -69.86 18.23 -0.19
C MET A 1 -69.86 17.05 0.77
N ASN A 2 -70.33 17.30 2.00
CA ASN A 2 -70.65 16.42 3.13
C ASN A 2 -69.77 15.19 3.47
N GLU A 3 -69.30 15.23 4.72
CA GLU A 3 -69.07 14.09 5.60
C GLU A 3 -70.30 13.17 5.73
N LYS A 4 -70.05 11.93 6.21
CA LYS A 4 -70.82 11.20 7.24
C LYS A 4 -69.89 10.10 7.79
N MET A 5 -69.62 10.02 9.09
CA MET A 5 -70.47 9.40 10.15
C MET A 5 -70.87 7.95 9.83
N GLY A 6 -70.68 6.95 10.69
CA GLY A 6 -70.03 6.97 12.01
C GLY A 6 -70.11 5.59 12.72
N THR A 7 -69.47 5.51 13.90
CA THR A 7 -69.97 4.89 15.16
C THR A 7 -70.57 3.47 15.16
N GLY A 8 -70.06 2.58 16.03
CA GLY A 8 -70.85 1.40 16.48
C GLY A 8 -70.09 0.16 16.97
N ASP A 9 -69.46 0.26 18.14
CA ASP A 9 -69.16 -0.83 19.10
C ASP A 9 -70.44 -1.62 19.54
N PRO A 10 -70.37 -2.71 20.37
CA PRO A 10 -69.31 -3.69 20.67
C PRO A 10 -69.83 -5.16 20.85
N GLU A 11 -69.05 -6.02 21.55
CA GLU A 11 -69.51 -7.15 22.43
C GLU A 11 -70.11 -8.44 21.78
N VAL A 12 -70.08 -9.66 22.38
CA VAL A 12 -69.24 -10.33 23.41
C VAL A 12 -69.56 -11.85 23.41
N SER A 13 -68.62 -12.71 23.84
CA SER A 13 -68.84 -14.13 24.27
C SER A 13 -69.27 -15.17 23.17
N SER A 14 -69.22 -16.49 23.36
CA SER A 14 -68.45 -17.40 24.26
C SER A 14 -68.66 -18.89 23.86
N LEU A 15 -67.92 -19.79 24.51
CA LEU A 15 -68.11 -21.27 24.59
C LEU A 15 -67.82 -22.09 23.31
N ALA A 16 -67.48 -23.39 23.39
CA ALA A 16 -66.76 -24.19 24.40
C ALA A 16 -66.57 -25.64 23.88
N SER A 17 -65.79 -26.43 24.63
CA SER A 17 -65.87 -27.91 24.74
C SER A 17 -65.29 -28.73 23.57
N THR A 18 -64.16 -29.43 23.78
CA THR A 18 -63.99 -30.89 24.09
C THR A 18 -63.90 -31.77 22.82
N THR A 19 -63.09 -32.83 22.73
CA THR A 19 -62.42 -33.68 23.73
C THR A 19 -61.20 -34.40 23.09
N SER A 20 -60.16 -34.66 23.90
CA SER A 20 -59.42 -35.94 24.15
C SER A 20 -59.11 -36.95 22.99
N ASP A 21 -58.06 -37.80 23.01
CA ASP A 21 -57.29 -38.41 24.11
C ASP A 21 -55.80 -38.73 23.80
N HIS A 22 -55.03 -38.83 24.90
CA HIS A 22 -53.75 -39.51 25.22
C HIS A 22 -52.90 -40.27 24.17
N TYR A 23 -51.55 -40.14 24.27
CA TYR A 23 -50.71 -41.05 25.11
C TYR A 23 -49.28 -40.51 25.37
N GLU A 24 -48.79 -40.71 26.59
CA GLU A 24 -47.44 -40.41 27.16
C GLU A 24 -46.88 -41.75 27.75
N PRO A 25 -45.78 -41.88 28.54
CA PRO A 25 -44.67 -40.95 28.91
C PRO A 25 -43.26 -41.60 28.85
N TYR A 26 -42.21 -40.93 29.37
CA TYR A 26 -41.43 -41.42 30.53
C TYR A 26 -40.50 -40.34 31.15
N MET A 27 -40.35 -40.38 32.49
CA MET A 27 -39.69 -39.43 33.41
C MET A 27 -38.13 -39.47 33.36
N CYS A 28 -37.31 -38.64 34.03
CA CYS A 28 -37.43 -38.10 35.42
C CYS A 28 -36.42 -36.97 35.78
N MET A 29 -36.83 -36.07 36.70
CA MET A 29 -36.11 -35.39 37.84
C MET A 29 -34.59 -35.04 37.72
N ASN A 30 -34.01 -33.95 38.26
CA ASN A 30 -34.36 -32.87 39.22
C ASN A 30 -33.23 -31.77 39.14
N GLU A 31 -33.16 -30.59 39.81
CA GLU A 31 -33.97 -29.85 40.79
C GLU A 31 -33.53 -28.35 40.84
N LYS A 32 -34.43 -27.42 41.25
CA LYS A 32 -34.21 -26.16 42.06
C LYS A 32 -33.18 -25.07 41.65
N ILE A 33 -33.34 -23.76 41.96
CA ILE A 33 -34.48 -22.84 42.26
C ILE A 33 -33.92 -21.38 42.31
N CYS A 34 -34.79 -20.36 42.39
CA CYS A 34 -34.54 -18.90 42.56
C CYS A 34 -34.11 -18.11 41.29
N THR A 35 -34.87 -17.20 40.63
CA THR A 35 -35.93 -16.18 40.94
C THR A 35 -35.38 -14.75 40.92
N GLY A 36 -35.96 -13.86 40.09
CA GLY A 36 -35.69 -12.40 40.15
C GLY A 36 -36.03 -11.55 38.90
N ASP A 37 -37.29 -11.51 38.47
CA ASP A 37 -37.86 -10.45 37.60
C ASP A 37 -38.26 -9.20 38.45
N PRO A 38 -38.88 -8.11 37.92
CA PRO A 38 -38.92 -7.49 36.57
C PRO A 38 -38.34 -6.04 36.61
N GLU A 39 -38.31 -5.15 35.59
CA GLU A 39 -39.38 -4.37 34.91
C GLU A 39 -38.72 -3.58 33.73
N VAL A 40 -39.25 -3.52 32.49
CA VAL A 40 -40.38 -2.68 31.97
C VAL A 40 -40.01 -1.17 32.00
N SER A 41 -39.96 -0.38 30.92
CA SER A 41 -40.80 -0.24 29.70
C SER A 41 -40.02 0.52 28.57
N SER A 42 -40.11 0.18 27.26
CA SER A 42 -41.03 0.71 26.19
C SER A 42 -40.77 2.20 25.78
N LEU A 43 -40.84 2.68 24.51
CA LEU A 43 -41.27 2.19 23.17
C LEU A 43 -40.41 2.81 22.02
N GLU A 44 -40.45 2.18 20.82
CA GLU A 44 -40.53 2.77 19.44
C GLU A 44 -39.49 3.81 18.93
N SER A 45 -39.08 3.86 17.65
CA SER A 45 -39.54 3.20 16.40
C SER A 45 -38.51 3.22 15.24
N THR A 46 -38.74 2.36 14.24
CA THR A 46 -38.37 2.48 12.80
C THR A 46 -36.90 2.47 12.31
N THR A 47 -36.52 1.29 11.81
CA THR A 47 -35.94 1.02 10.46
C THR A 47 -34.66 1.74 10.01
N SER A 48 -33.56 0.98 10.00
CA SER A 48 -32.41 1.16 9.10
C SER A 48 -31.72 -0.19 8.92
N ASP A 49 -31.78 -0.78 7.71
CA ASP A 49 -31.06 -2.03 7.41
C ASP A 49 -29.55 -1.86 7.60
N HIS A 50 -28.95 -2.67 8.47
CA HIS A 50 -27.50 -2.70 8.69
C HIS A 50 -26.95 -4.12 8.53
N TYR A 51 -26.00 -4.24 7.62
CA TYR A 51 -25.19 -5.45 7.41
C TYR A 51 -24.15 -5.60 8.54
N GLU A 52 -24.59 -6.02 9.72
CA GLU A 52 -23.72 -6.59 10.77
C GLU A 52 -24.36 -7.82 11.42
N PRO A 53 -24.05 -9.04 10.90
CA PRO A 53 -23.99 -10.19 11.80
C PRO A 53 -22.91 -11.21 11.41
N TYR A 54 -21.62 -10.85 11.50
CA TYR A 54 -20.52 -11.83 11.40
C TYR A 54 -19.40 -11.71 12.44
N MET A 55 -19.27 -10.58 13.16
CA MET A 55 -18.17 -10.36 14.11
C MET A 55 -18.43 -10.87 15.55
N TYR A 56 -19.65 -11.30 15.88
CA TYR A 56 -20.05 -11.66 17.26
C TYR A 56 -20.56 -13.11 17.47
N ALA A 57 -20.67 -13.92 16.42
CA ALA A 57 -21.29 -15.26 16.49
C ALA A 57 -20.28 -16.44 16.59
N LEU A 58 -18.97 -16.17 16.77
CA LEU A 58 -17.91 -17.18 16.64
C LEU A 58 -17.26 -17.64 17.96
N THR A 59 -17.81 -17.26 19.11
CA THR A 59 -17.14 -17.41 20.42
C THR A 59 -17.57 -18.62 21.26
N GLN A 60 -18.44 -19.51 20.78
CA GLN A 60 -18.88 -20.69 21.54
C GLN A 60 -18.87 -22.01 20.74
N VAL A 61 -17.69 -22.63 20.66
CA VAL A 61 -17.55 -24.09 20.64
C VAL A 61 -16.44 -24.47 21.62
N THR A 62 -16.84 -24.89 22.82
CA THR A 62 -15.94 -25.30 23.90
C THR A 62 -15.50 -26.75 23.72
N PHE A 63 -14.23 -26.96 23.38
CA PHE A 63 -13.60 -28.28 23.40
C PHE A 63 -12.92 -28.53 24.75
N PRO A 64 -12.85 -29.79 25.24
CA PRO A 64 -12.28 -30.11 26.54
C PRO A 64 -10.75 -29.93 26.55
N SER A 65 -10.29 -28.86 27.21
CA SER A 65 -8.87 -28.59 27.46
C SER A 65 -8.22 -29.72 28.27
N LYS A 66 -7.42 -30.58 27.63
CA LYS A 66 -6.49 -31.48 28.33
C LYS A 66 -5.19 -30.73 28.68
N SER A 67 -4.85 -30.74 29.96
CA SER A 67 -3.75 -29.97 30.56
C SER A 67 -2.36 -30.57 30.29
N HIS A 68 -1.87 -30.45 29.05
CA HIS A 68 -0.47 -30.74 28.74
C HIS A 68 0.47 -29.75 29.46
N HIS A 69 1.39 -30.27 30.28
CA HIS A 69 2.31 -29.49 31.10
C HIS A 69 3.29 -28.66 30.25
N GLY A 70 3.04 -27.35 30.21
CA GLY A 70 3.91 -26.35 29.60
C GLY A 70 3.21 -25.00 29.61
N SER A 71 3.93 -23.91 29.91
CA SER A 71 3.34 -22.57 29.85
C SER A 71 2.94 -22.21 28.41
N ASP A 72 1.88 -21.43 28.24
CA ASP A 72 1.41 -21.01 26.90
C ASP A 72 2.52 -20.32 26.09
N LEU A 73 3.40 -19.59 26.77
CA LEU A 73 4.60 -18.98 26.19
C LEU A 73 5.56 -20.03 25.61
N SER A 74 5.79 -21.15 26.30
CA SER A 74 6.64 -22.24 25.81
C SER A 74 6.07 -22.89 24.55
N ARG A 75 4.74 -23.09 24.51
CA ARG A 75 4.03 -23.63 23.33
C ARG A 75 4.08 -22.69 22.11
N ILE A 76 4.02 -21.37 22.35
CA ILE A 76 4.20 -20.35 21.32
C ILE A 76 5.65 -20.38 20.80
N ILE A 77 6.65 -20.44 21.69
CA ILE A 77 8.07 -20.43 21.33
C ILE A 77 8.48 -21.70 20.57
N SER A 78 8.01 -22.88 20.96
CA SER A 78 8.28 -24.12 20.20
C SER A 78 7.63 -24.10 18.82
N GLY A 79 6.43 -23.52 18.72
CA GLY A 79 5.67 -23.40 17.48
C GLY A 79 6.24 -22.45 16.44
N ILE A 80 6.94 -21.39 16.88
CA ILE A 80 7.51 -20.36 16.00
C ILE A 80 8.37 -20.94 14.87
N ARG A 81 9.12 -22.02 15.13
CA ARG A 81 9.96 -22.66 14.12
C ARG A 81 9.13 -23.41 13.07
N GLU A 82 8.11 -24.16 13.51
CA GLU A 82 7.15 -24.83 12.62
C GLU A 82 6.44 -23.80 11.72
N ASP A 83 5.96 -22.71 12.33
CA ASP A 83 5.24 -21.64 11.64
C ASP A 83 6.16 -20.92 10.61
N GLN A 84 7.48 -20.84 10.87
CA GLN A 84 8.46 -20.34 9.90
C GLN A 84 8.71 -21.31 8.74
N GLU A 85 8.90 -22.60 9.02
CA GLU A 85 9.13 -23.64 8.02
C GLU A 85 7.91 -23.77 7.08
N LEU A 86 6.68 -23.79 7.63
CA LEU A 86 5.45 -23.70 6.83
C LEU A 86 5.38 -22.40 5.99
N SER A 87 5.72 -21.24 6.56
CA SER A 87 5.66 -19.96 5.82
C SER A 87 6.60 -19.88 4.61
N ALA A 88 7.67 -20.70 4.59
CA ALA A 88 8.63 -20.75 3.50
C ALA A 88 8.16 -21.62 2.32
N ASP A 89 7.58 -22.80 2.61
CA ASP A 89 7.27 -23.80 1.58
C ASP A 89 5.78 -23.88 1.15
N TYR A 90 4.81 -23.45 1.99
CA TYR A 90 3.37 -23.63 1.69
C TYR A 90 2.73 -22.53 0.84
N LEU A 91 3.24 -21.29 0.86
CA LEU A 91 2.59 -20.16 0.21
C LEU A 91 2.52 -20.25 -1.34
N PRO A 92 3.56 -20.70 -2.06
CA PRO A 92 3.52 -20.81 -3.53
C PRO A 92 2.78 -22.06 -4.03
N THR A 93 2.85 -23.17 -3.28
CA THR A 93 2.28 -24.46 -3.64
C THR A 93 0.76 -24.46 -3.52
N VAL A 94 0.20 -23.89 -2.46
CA VAL A 94 -1.25 -23.89 -2.22
C VAL A 94 -2.01 -22.97 -3.18
N ASP A 95 -1.45 -21.84 -3.63
CA ASP A 95 -2.08 -21.02 -4.69
C ASP A 95 -2.10 -21.77 -6.04
N ALA A 96 -1.09 -22.61 -6.32
CA ALA A 96 -1.10 -23.49 -7.48
C ALA A 96 -2.15 -24.61 -7.33
N GLU A 97 -2.19 -25.31 -6.19
CA GLU A 97 -3.14 -26.39 -5.91
C GLU A 97 -4.60 -25.90 -5.84
N TYR A 98 -4.86 -24.73 -5.25
CA TYR A 98 -6.20 -24.12 -5.23
C TYR A 98 -6.67 -23.73 -6.63
N ARG A 99 -5.78 -23.19 -7.47
CA ARG A 99 -6.07 -22.93 -8.90
C ARG A 99 -6.16 -24.20 -9.75
N LEU A 100 -5.60 -25.31 -9.29
CA LEU A 100 -5.74 -26.62 -9.92
C LEU A 100 -7.09 -27.24 -9.55
N ALA A 101 -7.41 -27.28 -8.25
CA ALA A 101 -8.70 -27.72 -7.72
C ALA A 101 -9.87 -26.94 -8.33
N LYS A 102 -9.77 -25.61 -8.44
CA LYS A 102 -10.78 -24.76 -9.09
C LYS A 102 -10.91 -25.00 -10.61
N ARG A 103 -9.88 -25.54 -11.27
CA ARG A 103 -9.96 -25.99 -12.68
C ARG A 103 -10.57 -27.38 -12.81
N LEU A 104 -10.28 -28.28 -11.88
CA LEU A 104 -10.85 -29.63 -11.84
C LEU A 104 -12.36 -29.59 -11.54
N THR A 105 -12.79 -28.79 -10.56
CA THR A 105 -14.23 -28.66 -10.21
C THR A 105 -15.08 -27.95 -11.27
N HIS A 106 -14.48 -27.31 -12.27
CA HIS A 106 -15.23 -26.71 -13.39
C HIS A 106 -15.37 -27.65 -14.60
N ASN A 107 -14.65 -28.79 -14.62
CA ASN A 107 -14.75 -29.81 -15.67
C ASN A 107 -15.68 -30.99 -15.30
N GLU A 108 -16.20 -31.04 -14.07
CA GLU A 108 -17.07 -32.13 -13.59
C GLU A 108 -18.54 -31.71 -13.42
N GLU A 109 -19.20 -31.35 -14.53
CA GLU A 109 -20.67 -31.49 -14.62
C GLU A 109 -21.02 -32.84 -15.29
N PRO A 110 -21.70 -33.78 -14.60
CA PRO A 110 -21.83 -35.15 -15.07
C PRO A 110 -22.94 -35.33 -16.11
N LYS A 111 -22.56 -35.36 -17.39
CA LYS A 111 -23.41 -35.88 -18.49
C LYS A 111 -23.58 -37.42 -18.44
N THR A 112 -24.19 -37.95 -17.38
CA THR A 112 -24.57 -39.38 -17.34
C THR A 112 -25.80 -39.70 -16.48
N VAL A 113 -27.00 -39.37 -16.97
CA VAL A 113 -28.20 -40.14 -16.64
C VAL A 113 -28.43 -41.13 -17.78
N ARG A 114 -27.89 -42.34 -17.65
CA ARG A 114 -28.01 -43.39 -18.67
C ARG A 114 -29.37 -44.06 -18.52
N SER A 115 -30.30 -43.77 -19.43
CA SER A 115 -31.60 -44.43 -19.50
C SER A 115 -31.42 -45.93 -19.80
N LEU A 116 -31.81 -46.78 -18.85
CA LEU A 116 -32.02 -48.20 -19.09
C LEU A 116 -33.46 -48.44 -19.54
N LYS A 117 -33.65 -48.65 -20.85
CA LYS A 117 -34.72 -49.49 -21.41
C LYS A 117 -34.43 -49.85 -22.89
N SER A 118 -34.23 -51.15 -23.11
CA SER A 118 -34.63 -51.93 -24.29
C SER A 118 -35.64 -51.25 -25.24
N ASN A 119 -35.56 -51.36 -26.58
CA ASN A 119 -35.25 -52.55 -27.39
C ASN A 119 -35.01 -52.22 -28.89
N ASP A 120 -34.38 -53.17 -29.59
CA ASP A 120 -34.58 -53.60 -31.00
C ASP A 120 -34.37 -52.69 -32.25
N SER A 121 -33.65 -53.32 -33.20
CA SER A 121 -33.87 -53.36 -34.66
C SER A 121 -33.06 -52.45 -35.64
N GLU A 122 -32.14 -53.14 -36.34
CA GLU A 122 -31.83 -53.09 -37.79
C GLU A 122 -30.99 -51.97 -38.47
N ARG A 123 -29.79 -52.41 -38.89
CA ARG A 123 -29.22 -52.37 -40.27
C ARG A 123 -28.61 -51.09 -40.88
N LYS A 124 -27.26 -51.13 -40.88
CA LYS A 124 -26.33 -51.18 -42.05
C LYS A 124 -25.87 -49.89 -42.77
N SER A 125 -24.60 -49.99 -43.20
CA SER A 125 -23.83 -49.19 -44.16
C SER A 125 -23.27 -47.85 -43.63
N GLY A 126 -21.99 -47.53 -43.77
CA GLY A 126 -20.83 -48.33 -44.26
C GLY A 126 -19.72 -47.44 -44.86
N GLY A 127 -18.45 -47.77 -44.59
CA GLY A 127 -17.28 -47.22 -45.28
C GLY A 127 -16.56 -46.04 -44.60
N GLU A 128 -15.33 -46.29 -44.15
CA GLU A 128 -14.27 -45.27 -44.08
C GLU A 128 -13.86 -44.88 -45.51
N PRO A 129 -13.30 -43.67 -45.70
CA PRO A 129 -11.84 -43.62 -45.72
C PRO A 129 -11.25 -42.48 -44.87
N ASP A 130 -10.04 -42.73 -44.36
CA ASP A 130 -9.16 -41.69 -43.82
C ASP A 130 -8.91 -40.58 -44.84
N LEU A 131 -9.07 -39.34 -44.40
CA LEU A 131 -8.44 -38.17 -45.02
C LEU A 131 -7.83 -37.32 -43.91
N GLU A 132 -6.51 -37.31 -43.85
CA GLU A 132 -5.73 -36.33 -43.10
C GLU A 132 -6.14 -34.91 -43.52
N GLN A 133 -6.27 -34.00 -42.56
CA GLN A 133 -5.78 -32.59 -42.58
C GLN A 133 -6.63 -31.68 -41.68
N HIS A 134 -6.21 -31.49 -40.43
CA HIS A 134 -5.62 -30.20 -39.99
C HIS A 134 -5.16 -30.33 -38.53
N GLN A 135 -3.84 -30.33 -38.34
CA GLN A 135 -3.24 -29.88 -37.09
C GLN A 135 -3.31 -28.35 -37.05
N GLU A 136 -4.44 -27.84 -36.57
CA GLU A 136 -4.56 -26.49 -36.02
C GLU A 136 -5.16 -26.65 -34.61
N GLY A 137 -4.57 -26.13 -33.55
CA GLY A 137 -3.24 -25.54 -33.38
C GLY A 137 -3.02 -25.40 -31.88
N CYS A 138 -1.78 -25.26 -31.42
CA CYS A 138 -1.59 -24.73 -30.08
C CYS A 138 -2.18 -23.31 -30.05
N ASP A 139 -2.98 -22.98 -29.04
CA ASP A 139 -3.33 -21.58 -28.75
C ASP A 139 -2.07 -20.86 -28.23
N GLU A 140 -1.13 -20.59 -29.15
CA GLU A 140 0.02 -19.71 -28.96
C GLU A 140 -0.43 -18.24 -28.98
N ASP A 141 -1.21 -17.86 -27.95
CA ASP A 141 -1.56 -16.47 -27.64
C ASP A 141 -1.20 -16.13 -26.16
N ASP A 142 -0.19 -16.82 -25.61
CA ASP A 142 0.48 -16.47 -24.36
C ASP A 142 1.78 -15.68 -24.64
N ASP A 143 1.69 -14.34 -24.64
CA ASP A 143 2.86 -13.45 -24.42
C ASP A 143 3.23 -13.41 -22.91
N GLY A 144 3.15 -14.54 -22.20
CA GLY A 144 4.29 -15.46 -22.02
C GLY A 144 5.44 -14.97 -21.14
N GLN A 145 5.48 -13.68 -20.82
CA GLN A 145 6.55 -13.06 -20.06
C GLN A 145 6.37 -13.37 -18.58
N ARG A 146 7.22 -14.21 -18.00
CA ARG A 146 7.19 -14.52 -16.57
C ARG A 146 7.28 -13.26 -15.70
N LYS A 147 6.57 -13.26 -14.56
CA LYS A 147 6.69 -12.18 -13.57
C LYS A 147 8.11 -12.17 -12.98
N ASP A 148 8.57 -11.02 -12.51
CA ASP A 148 9.92 -10.79 -11.97
C ASP A 148 11.10 -11.01 -12.98
N GLU A 149 10.82 -11.31 -14.25
CA GLU A 149 11.81 -11.71 -15.27
C GLU A 149 11.79 -10.82 -16.54
N GLY A 150 12.89 -10.84 -17.30
CA GLY A 150 13.01 -10.23 -18.62
C GLY A 150 12.62 -8.75 -18.69
N PHE A 151 11.60 -8.44 -19.51
CA PHE A 151 11.14 -7.07 -19.78
C PHE A 151 10.62 -6.32 -18.55
N ALA A 152 10.25 -7.02 -17.46
CA ALA A 152 9.85 -6.40 -16.19
C ALA A 152 10.92 -5.40 -15.68
N TRP A 153 12.20 -5.72 -15.84
CA TRP A 153 13.31 -4.84 -15.44
C TRP A 153 13.49 -3.64 -16.37
N VAL A 154 13.14 -3.77 -17.66
CA VAL A 154 13.11 -2.63 -18.59
C VAL A 154 12.03 -1.64 -18.16
N VAL A 155 10.84 -2.12 -17.76
CA VAL A 155 9.77 -1.28 -17.21
C VAL A 155 10.22 -0.60 -15.91
N ALA A 156 10.94 -1.30 -15.02
CA ALA A 156 11.50 -0.70 -13.80
C ALA A 156 12.50 0.42 -14.09
N ILE A 157 13.38 0.25 -15.09
CA ILE A 157 14.33 1.29 -15.54
C ILE A 157 13.58 2.46 -16.19
N CYS A 158 12.52 2.22 -16.96
CA CYS A 158 11.74 3.30 -17.54
C CYS A 158 10.98 4.10 -16.46
N THR A 159 10.36 3.43 -15.49
CA THR A 159 9.77 4.12 -14.32
C THR A 159 10.86 4.87 -13.53
N MET A 160 12.08 4.35 -13.43
CA MET A 160 13.22 5.07 -12.84
C MET A 160 13.56 6.36 -13.59
N LEU A 161 13.53 6.35 -14.93
CA LEU A 161 13.74 7.55 -15.74
C LEU A 161 12.57 8.56 -15.61
N ALA A 162 11.33 8.10 -15.48
CA ALA A 162 10.19 8.96 -15.17
C ALA A 162 10.30 9.60 -13.77
N VAL A 163 10.78 8.86 -12.77
CA VAL A 163 11.06 9.38 -11.41
C VAL A 163 12.27 10.31 -11.39
N PHE A 164 13.30 10.04 -12.21
CA PHE A 164 14.43 10.95 -12.43
C PHE A 164 13.96 12.31 -12.98
N SER A 165 13.09 12.29 -13.99
CA SER A 165 12.57 13.51 -14.60
C SER A 165 11.67 14.33 -13.68
N THR A 166 11.07 13.73 -12.64
CA THR A 166 10.13 14.39 -11.73
C THR A 166 10.76 14.66 -10.37
N TRP A 167 10.77 13.67 -9.48
CA TRP A 167 11.32 13.76 -8.13
C TRP A 167 12.82 14.05 -8.10
N GLY A 168 13.57 13.68 -9.14
CA GLY A 168 14.97 14.09 -9.31
C GLY A 168 15.13 15.58 -9.59
N ALA A 169 14.31 16.14 -10.49
CA ALA A 169 14.26 17.58 -10.73
C ALA A 169 13.75 18.35 -9.51
N SER A 170 12.81 17.75 -8.74
CA SER A 170 12.35 18.28 -7.44
C SER A 170 13.49 18.41 -6.42
N ALA A 171 14.37 17.41 -6.32
CA ALA A 171 15.51 17.48 -5.40
C ALA A 171 16.51 18.59 -5.79
N GLY A 172 16.62 18.90 -7.09
CA GLY A 172 17.37 20.06 -7.59
C GLY A 172 16.80 21.43 -7.16
N TYR A 173 15.55 21.50 -6.70
CA TYR A 173 14.92 22.75 -6.26
C TYR A 173 15.65 23.43 -5.08
N GLY A 174 16.34 22.67 -4.23
CA GLY A 174 17.14 23.24 -3.13
C GLY A 174 18.21 24.24 -3.62
N VAL A 175 18.74 24.06 -4.83
CA VAL A 175 19.69 25.01 -5.44
C VAL A 175 19.00 26.29 -5.91
N PHE A 176 17.79 26.18 -6.49
CA PHE A 176 16.98 27.34 -6.84
C PHE A 176 16.56 28.13 -5.58
N LEU A 177 16.09 27.43 -4.54
CA LEU A 177 15.75 28.02 -3.24
C LEU A 177 16.93 28.81 -2.66
N SER A 178 18.12 28.21 -2.61
CA SER A 178 19.34 28.89 -2.14
C SER A 178 19.67 30.13 -2.98
N TYR A 179 19.62 30.02 -4.31
CA TYR A 179 19.87 31.15 -5.21
C TYR A 179 18.85 32.29 -5.01
N TYR A 180 17.56 31.99 -4.92
CA TYR A 180 16.50 32.99 -4.75
C TYR A 180 16.63 33.75 -3.42
N VAL A 181 16.98 33.05 -2.33
CA VAL A 181 17.24 33.66 -1.03
C VAL A 181 18.51 34.51 -1.04
N SER A 182 19.56 34.11 -1.76
CA SER A 182 20.84 34.84 -1.78
C SER A 182 20.88 36.06 -2.73
N SER A 183 20.03 36.09 -3.76
CA SER A 183 20.13 37.07 -4.86
C SER A 183 19.03 38.14 -4.88
N ASP A 184 18.02 38.06 -4.00
CA ASP A 184 16.78 38.84 -4.06
C ASP A 184 16.16 38.89 -5.47
N ALA A 185 16.20 37.75 -6.19
CA ALA A 185 15.79 37.67 -7.60
C ALA A 185 14.34 38.12 -7.88
N PHE A 186 13.49 38.17 -6.84
CA PHE A 186 12.15 38.73 -6.89
C PHE A 186 11.91 39.63 -5.68
N SER A 187 11.95 40.94 -5.92
CA SER A 187 11.89 41.98 -4.89
C SER A 187 10.78 41.76 -3.85
N GLY A 188 11.18 41.72 -2.57
CA GLY A 188 10.26 41.63 -1.44
C GLY A 188 9.57 40.27 -1.27
N ALA A 189 10.10 39.20 -1.85
CA ALA A 189 9.74 37.83 -1.52
C ALA A 189 10.53 37.34 -0.28
N SER A 190 9.87 36.61 0.60
CA SER A 190 10.50 36.04 1.80
C SER A 190 11.09 34.65 1.53
N GLN A 191 11.99 34.19 2.41
CA GLN A 191 12.44 32.79 2.40
C GLN A 191 11.27 31.78 2.47
N TYR A 192 10.18 32.15 3.17
CA TYR A 192 8.97 31.34 3.27
C TYR A 192 8.21 31.24 1.95
N ASP A 193 8.24 32.26 1.09
CA ASP A 193 7.61 32.19 -0.24
C ASP A 193 8.27 31.12 -1.10
N TYR A 194 9.60 31.13 -1.16
CA TYR A 194 10.37 30.17 -1.96
C TYR A 194 10.28 28.74 -1.38
N ALA A 195 10.23 28.60 -0.05
CA ALA A 195 9.95 27.32 0.60
C ALA A 195 8.54 26.79 0.26
N LEU A 196 7.53 27.66 0.29
CA LEU A 196 6.14 27.31 -0.02
C LEU A 196 5.96 26.93 -1.49
N ILE A 197 6.68 27.54 -2.44
CA ILE A 197 6.68 27.11 -3.86
C ILE A 197 7.16 25.65 -3.98
N GLY A 198 8.22 25.26 -3.25
CA GLY A 198 8.70 23.88 -3.21
C GLY A 198 7.71 22.92 -2.54
N GLY A 199 7.11 23.32 -1.42
CA GLY A 199 6.06 22.55 -0.73
C GLY A 199 4.79 22.38 -1.60
N MET A 200 4.39 23.41 -2.35
CA MET A 200 3.27 23.37 -3.28
C MET A 200 3.54 22.41 -4.45
N ASN A 201 4.76 22.37 -4.99
CA ASN A 201 5.13 21.43 -6.04
C ASN A 201 4.88 19.96 -5.60
N VAL A 202 5.39 19.58 -4.43
CA VAL A 202 5.17 18.25 -3.86
C VAL A 202 3.69 18.03 -3.50
N CYS A 203 3.03 19.04 -2.94
CA CYS A 203 1.61 18.97 -2.58
C CYS A 203 0.72 18.66 -3.80
N PHE A 204 0.85 19.41 -4.90
CA PHE A 204 0.02 19.19 -6.09
C PHE A 204 0.37 17.88 -6.82
N ALA A 205 1.62 17.41 -6.77
CA ALA A 205 2.00 16.11 -7.30
C ALA A 205 1.24 14.97 -6.61
N GLN A 206 1.07 15.05 -5.28
CA GLN A 206 0.36 14.05 -4.49
C GLN A 206 -1.16 14.26 -4.49
N LEU A 207 -1.64 15.51 -4.36
CA LEU A 207 -3.06 15.85 -4.29
C LEU A 207 -3.81 15.50 -5.59
N LEU A 208 -3.17 15.63 -6.75
CA LEU A 208 -3.79 15.27 -8.04
C LEU A 208 -3.49 13.83 -8.49
N ALA A 209 -2.85 13.01 -7.65
CA ALA A 209 -2.71 11.57 -7.91
C ALA A 209 -4.04 10.86 -8.27
N PRO A 210 -5.19 11.13 -7.59
CA PRO A 210 -6.48 10.56 -7.98
C PRO A 210 -6.93 10.97 -9.39
N VAL A 211 -6.64 12.21 -9.80
CA VAL A 211 -6.99 12.72 -11.13
C VAL A 211 -6.11 12.08 -12.20
N CYS A 212 -4.83 11.84 -11.90
CA CYS A 212 -3.95 11.05 -12.75
C CYS A 212 -4.43 9.59 -12.86
N VAL A 213 -4.82 8.94 -11.76
CA VAL A 213 -5.34 7.56 -11.78
C VAL A 213 -6.63 7.45 -12.60
N LEU A 214 -7.51 8.46 -12.51
CA LEU A 214 -8.72 8.53 -13.35
C LEU A 214 -8.35 8.70 -14.82
N SER A 215 -7.41 9.60 -15.12
CA SER A 215 -6.91 9.83 -16.49
C SER A 215 -6.28 8.57 -17.07
N TYR A 216 -5.48 7.85 -16.28
CA TYR A 216 -4.89 6.56 -16.64
C TYR A 216 -5.96 5.51 -16.98
N ARG A 217 -7.05 5.43 -16.21
CA ARG A 217 -8.15 4.48 -16.48
C ARG A 217 -9.03 4.87 -17.66
N VAL A 218 -9.19 6.17 -17.96
CA VAL A 218 -10.06 6.65 -19.05
C VAL A 218 -9.30 6.76 -20.39
N PHE A 219 -8.12 7.36 -20.39
CA PHE A 219 -7.32 7.61 -21.60
C PHE A 219 -6.18 6.61 -21.80
N GLY A 220 -5.80 5.84 -20.78
CA GLY A 220 -4.66 4.92 -20.82
C GLY A 220 -3.33 5.57 -20.37
N PRO A 221 -2.27 4.75 -20.19
CA PRO A 221 -0.98 5.22 -19.68
C PRO A 221 -0.34 6.29 -20.57
N TYR A 222 -0.24 6.05 -21.88
CA TYR A 222 0.53 6.88 -22.81
C TYR A 222 0.02 8.33 -22.89
N TYR A 223 -1.29 8.51 -23.14
CA TYR A 223 -1.89 9.85 -23.21
C TYR A 223 -1.80 10.60 -21.89
N THR A 224 -1.96 9.90 -20.76
CA THR A 224 -1.81 10.47 -19.41
C THR A 224 -0.37 10.97 -19.19
N SER A 225 0.63 10.16 -19.52
CA SER A 225 2.03 10.54 -19.42
C SER A 225 2.42 11.68 -20.37
N TYR A 226 2.05 11.63 -21.65
CA TYR A 226 2.39 12.69 -22.61
C TYR A 226 1.75 14.04 -22.25
N PHE A 227 0.53 14.04 -21.69
CA PHE A 227 -0.06 15.26 -21.12
C PHE A 227 0.77 15.81 -19.95
N GLY A 228 1.20 14.93 -19.03
CA GLY A 228 2.12 15.30 -17.94
C GLY A 228 3.43 15.89 -18.45
N ILE A 229 4.08 15.27 -19.43
CA ILE A 229 5.35 15.72 -20.02
C ILE A 229 5.21 17.11 -20.67
N ALA A 230 4.15 17.31 -21.45
CA ALA A 230 3.87 18.59 -22.09
C ALA A 230 3.66 19.70 -21.04
N LEU A 231 2.89 19.39 -19.97
CA LEU A 231 2.65 20.30 -18.86
C LEU A 231 3.93 20.60 -18.06
N GLN A 232 4.81 19.61 -17.86
CA GLN A 232 6.08 19.75 -17.16
C GLN A 232 7.04 20.67 -17.92
N THR A 233 7.21 20.40 -19.21
CA THR A 233 8.05 21.19 -20.12
C THR A 233 7.54 22.63 -20.19
N LEU A 234 6.23 22.82 -20.37
CA LEU A 234 5.59 24.13 -20.38
C LEU A 234 5.80 24.86 -19.05
N GLY A 235 5.62 24.19 -17.91
CA GLY A 235 5.81 24.77 -16.58
C GLY A 235 7.21 25.32 -16.36
N TYR A 236 8.25 24.54 -16.69
CA TYR A 236 9.63 24.99 -16.58
C TYR A 236 10.00 26.10 -17.59
N ILE A 237 9.50 26.03 -18.84
CA ILE A 237 9.73 27.10 -19.82
C ILE A 237 9.05 28.40 -19.37
N LEU A 238 7.81 28.37 -18.90
CA LEU A 238 7.09 29.54 -18.37
C LEU A 238 7.78 30.11 -17.12
N ALA A 239 8.29 29.25 -16.22
CA ALA A 239 9.11 29.68 -15.09
C ALA A 239 10.37 30.45 -15.55
N SER A 240 10.98 30.08 -16.67
CA SER A 240 12.14 30.80 -17.24
C SER A 240 11.83 32.20 -17.80
N PHE A 241 10.56 32.60 -17.81
CA PHE A 241 10.10 33.95 -18.14
C PHE A 241 9.48 34.68 -16.92
N ALA A 242 9.56 34.10 -15.73
CA ALA A 242 9.01 34.73 -14.52
C ALA A 242 9.80 36.00 -14.15
N THR A 243 9.07 37.09 -13.91
CA THR A 243 9.58 38.37 -13.39
C THR A 243 8.90 38.80 -12.09
N LYS A 244 7.86 38.06 -11.65
CA LYS A 244 7.10 38.33 -10.42
C LYS A 244 6.93 37.03 -9.63
N ARG A 245 7.06 37.08 -8.29
CA ARG A 245 6.99 35.89 -7.42
C ARG A 245 5.75 35.01 -7.60
N TRP A 246 4.57 35.61 -7.85
CA TRP A 246 3.32 34.86 -8.11
C TRP A 246 3.41 33.96 -9.35
N GLN A 247 4.24 34.29 -10.33
CA GLN A 247 4.43 33.47 -11.53
C GLN A 247 5.18 32.18 -11.20
N LEU A 248 6.10 32.17 -10.21
CA LEU A 248 6.75 30.95 -9.73
C LEU A 248 5.77 30.03 -8.99
N TYR A 249 4.89 30.60 -8.17
CA TYR A 249 3.79 29.86 -7.53
C TYR A 249 2.90 29.15 -8.57
N CYS A 250 2.51 29.84 -9.66
CA CYS A 250 1.73 29.23 -10.73
C CYS A 250 2.53 28.23 -11.58
N THR A 251 3.82 28.48 -11.84
CA THR A 251 4.63 27.65 -12.75
C THR A 251 5.34 26.50 -12.03
N GLN A 252 6.36 26.79 -11.22
CA GLN A 252 7.11 25.77 -10.46
C GLN A 252 6.26 25.07 -9.39
N GLY A 253 5.39 25.82 -8.70
CA GLY A 253 4.50 25.26 -7.69
C GLY A 253 3.38 24.44 -8.34
N PHE A 254 2.42 25.11 -8.98
CA PHE A 254 1.19 24.48 -9.48
C PHE A 254 1.40 23.66 -10.76
N ILE A 255 1.79 24.27 -11.89
CA ILE A 255 1.87 23.58 -13.18
C ILE A 255 2.86 22.40 -13.14
N VAL A 256 4.08 22.62 -12.65
CA VAL A 256 5.09 21.55 -12.55
C VAL A 256 4.70 20.52 -11.48
N GLY A 257 4.10 20.92 -10.35
CA GLY A 257 3.62 19.99 -9.34
C GLY A 257 2.57 19.01 -9.89
N ILE A 258 1.55 19.52 -10.58
CA ILE A 258 0.56 18.68 -11.28
C ILE A 258 1.25 17.75 -12.28
N SER A 259 2.17 18.28 -13.08
CA SER A 259 2.85 17.52 -14.14
C SER A 259 3.56 16.28 -13.62
N PHE A 260 4.19 16.35 -12.44
CA PHE A 260 4.90 15.21 -11.85
C PHE A 260 3.98 14.01 -11.67
N SER A 261 2.79 14.24 -11.10
CA SER A 261 1.76 13.23 -10.88
C SER A 261 1.51 12.42 -12.16
N PHE A 262 1.27 13.10 -13.28
CA PHE A 262 0.97 12.51 -14.57
C PHE A 262 2.16 11.79 -15.23
N VAL A 263 3.40 12.19 -14.91
CA VAL A 263 4.62 11.57 -15.46
C VAL A 263 5.01 10.30 -14.70
N TYR A 264 5.07 10.31 -13.36
CA TYR A 264 5.59 9.15 -12.60
C TYR A 264 4.52 8.09 -12.27
N LEU A 265 3.26 8.49 -11.99
CA LEU A 265 2.25 7.54 -11.50
C LEU A 265 1.90 6.42 -12.48
N PRO A 266 1.79 6.64 -13.81
CA PRO A 266 1.55 5.53 -14.73
C PRO A 266 2.60 4.42 -14.59
N GLY A 267 3.87 4.78 -14.37
CA GLY A 267 4.95 3.81 -14.18
C GLY A 267 4.92 3.09 -12.82
N THR A 268 4.57 3.78 -11.74
CA THR A 268 4.45 3.13 -10.41
C THR A 268 3.18 2.30 -10.29
N LEU A 269 2.09 2.63 -11.00
CA LEU A 269 0.90 1.79 -11.09
C LEU A 269 1.14 0.52 -11.92
N MET A 270 1.94 0.61 -12.99
CA MET A 270 2.30 -0.55 -13.81
C MET A 270 3.24 -1.52 -13.11
N LEU A 271 4.13 -1.06 -12.23
CA LEU A 271 5.20 -1.89 -11.67
C LEU A 271 4.72 -3.12 -10.87
N PRO A 272 3.73 -3.04 -9.95
CA PRO A 272 3.19 -4.20 -9.23
C PRO A 272 2.53 -5.26 -10.14
N THR A 273 2.19 -4.93 -11.39
CA THR A 273 1.65 -5.91 -12.34
C THR A 273 2.74 -6.80 -12.94
N TRP A 274 3.97 -6.29 -13.04
CA TRP A 274 5.14 -6.98 -13.60
C TRP A 274 5.91 -7.83 -12.57
N PHE A 275 5.82 -7.49 -11.29
CA PHE A 275 6.59 -8.10 -10.20
C PHE A 275 5.68 -8.75 -9.15
N ASP A 276 6.11 -9.89 -8.60
CA ASP A 276 5.39 -10.61 -7.54
C ASP A 276 6.25 -10.75 -6.29
N LYS A 277 7.37 -11.48 -6.40
CA LYS A 277 8.28 -11.73 -5.28
C LYS A 277 9.24 -10.55 -5.05
N ARG A 278 9.49 -9.72 -6.06
CA ARG A 278 10.49 -8.64 -6.03
C ARG A 278 9.89 -7.23 -6.12
N ARG A 279 8.63 -7.05 -5.68
CA ARG A 279 7.91 -5.76 -5.79
C ARG A 279 8.64 -4.62 -5.07
N ALA A 280 9.16 -4.83 -3.85
CA ALA A 280 9.85 -3.76 -3.13
C ALA A 280 11.22 -3.45 -3.77
N THR A 281 11.93 -4.47 -4.26
CA THR A 281 13.15 -4.30 -5.06
C THR A 281 12.90 -3.48 -6.33
N ALA A 282 11.84 -3.79 -7.08
CA ALA A 282 11.46 -3.06 -8.28
C ALA A 282 11.08 -1.60 -7.98
N MET A 283 10.28 -1.37 -6.92
CA MET A 283 9.99 -0.02 -6.43
C MET A 283 11.26 0.72 -5.98
N GLY A 284 12.20 0.03 -5.34
CA GLY A 284 13.49 0.57 -4.97
C GLY A 284 14.31 1.06 -6.16
N ILE A 285 14.33 0.29 -7.26
CA ILE A 285 14.95 0.70 -8.53
C ILE A 285 14.21 1.89 -9.14
N ALA A 286 12.89 1.83 -9.28
CA ALA A 286 12.08 2.92 -9.80
C ALA A 286 12.31 4.23 -9.01
N PHE A 287 12.25 4.16 -7.68
CA PHE A 287 12.47 5.33 -6.85
C PHE A 287 13.95 5.75 -6.74
N SER A 288 14.93 4.93 -7.13
CA SER A 288 16.35 5.34 -7.17
C SER A 288 16.63 6.52 -8.12
N GLY A 289 15.80 6.68 -9.17
CA GLY A 289 15.93 7.76 -10.14
C GLY A 289 15.83 9.16 -9.52
N SER A 290 15.12 9.30 -8.39
CA SER A 290 15.03 10.56 -7.63
C SER A 290 16.39 10.97 -7.03
N GLY A 291 17.19 10.01 -6.58
CA GLY A 291 18.56 10.26 -6.11
C GLY A 291 19.47 10.62 -7.28
N LEU A 292 19.44 9.83 -8.37
CA LEU A 292 20.28 10.03 -9.54
C LEU A 292 20.00 11.40 -10.21
N GLY A 293 18.72 11.75 -10.33
CA GLY A 293 18.27 13.07 -10.79
C GLY A 293 18.63 14.17 -9.81
N GLY A 294 18.49 13.95 -8.51
CA GLY A 294 18.92 14.92 -7.49
C GLY A 294 20.40 15.28 -7.62
N VAL A 295 21.28 14.30 -7.86
CA VAL A 295 22.71 14.54 -8.15
C VAL A 295 22.88 15.33 -9.44
N PHE A 296 22.28 14.86 -10.55
CA PHE A 296 22.42 15.50 -11.85
C PHE A 296 21.92 16.95 -11.85
N PHE A 297 20.67 17.17 -11.46
CA PHE A 297 20.04 18.48 -11.46
C PHE A 297 20.72 19.43 -10.47
N SER A 298 21.07 19.01 -9.24
CA SER A 298 21.75 19.91 -8.30
C SER A 298 23.10 20.40 -8.82
N LEU A 299 23.89 19.53 -9.46
CA LEU A 299 25.18 19.91 -10.02
C LEU A 299 25.04 20.81 -11.26
N VAL A 300 24.16 20.45 -12.20
CA VAL A 300 23.99 21.18 -13.46
C VAL A 300 23.27 22.52 -13.25
N ILE A 301 22.24 22.59 -12.39
CA ILE A 301 21.57 23.86 -12.03
C ILE A 301 22.58 24.81 -11.39
N ARG A 302 23.38 24.34 -10.41
CA ARG A 302 24.41 25.16 -9.74
C ARG A 302 25.42 25.70 -10.74
N GLN A 303 25.91 24.85 -11.65
CA GLN A 303 26.92 25.23 -12.64
C GLN A 303 26.36 26.19 -13.71
N LEU A 304 25.10 26.04 -14.10
CA LEU A 304 24.46 26.98 -15.02
C LEU A 304 24.29 28.34 -14.33
N ILE A 305 23.73 28.38 -13.12
CA ILE A 305 23.52 29.62 -12.36
C ILE A 305 24.85 30.34 -12.08
N SER A 306 25.95 29.63 -11.77
CA SER A 306 27.24 30.27 -11.52
C SER A 306 27.90 30.86 -12.78
N VAL A 307 27.60 30.31 -13.96
CA VAL A 307 28.13 30.81 -15.25
C VAL A 307 27.25 31.90 -15.86
N THR A 308 25.93 31.82 -15.73
CA THR A 308 24.99 32.80 -16.32
C THR A 308 24.63 33.94 -15.38
N GLY A 309 24.77 33.76 -14.06
CA GLY A 309 24.21 34.63 -13.03
C GLY A 309 22.68 34.57 -12.91
N ASP A 310 22.00 33.74 -13.72
CA ASP A 310 20.55 33.77 -13.93
C ASP A 310 19.93 32.35 -14.00
N GLN A 311 18.86 32.17 -13.24
CA GLN A 311 17.98 30.99 -13.20
C GLN A 311 17.42 30.55 -14.56
N ARG A 312 17.24 31.46 -15.53
CA ARG A 312 16.46 31.19 -16.76
C ARG A 312 17.00 30.01 -17.57
N TRP A 313 18.32 29.92 -17.75
CA TRP A 313 18.93 28.82 -18.50
C TRP A 313 18.89 27.50 -17.74
N ALA A 314 19.01 27.52 -16.41
CA ALA A 314 18.83 26.33 -15.58
C ALA A 314 17.39 25.79 -15.67
N LEU A 315 16.37 26.66 -15.65
CA LEU A 315 14.97 26.26 -15.83
C LEU A 315 14.69 25.68 -17.22
N ARG A 316 15.26 26.27 -18.28
CA ARG A 316 15.17 25.72 -19.65
C ARG A 316 15.86 24.37 -19.78
N MET A 317 17.03 24.20 -19.16
CA MET A 317 17.72 22.90 -19.09
C MET A 317 16.83 21.85 -18.41
N CYS A 318 16.20 22.18 -17.28
CA CYS A 318 15.22 21.29 -16.64
C CYS A 318 14.09 20.93 -17.62
N ALA A 319 13.50 21.90 -18.33
CA ALA A 319 12.43 21.62 -19.30
C ALA A 319 12.85 20.62 -20.38
N PHE A 320 14.00 20.83 -21.03
CA PHE A 320 14.47 19.97 -22.12
C PHE A 320 14.90 18.58 -21.63
N VAL A 321 15.67 18.49 -20.54
CA VAL A 321 16.17 17.20 -20.03
C VAL A 321 15.04 16.36 -19.46
N THR A 322 14.16 16.95 -18.63
CA THR A 322 13.02 16.21 -18.05
C THR A 322 12.07 15.73 -19.14
N GLY A 323 11.72 16.60 -20.09
CA GLY A 323 10.88 16.25 -21.24
C GLY A 323 11.46 15.12 -22.09
N PHE A 324 12.72 15.24 -22.52
CA PHE A 324 13.38 14.22 -23.36
C PHE A 324 13.47 12.84 -22.68
N VAL A 325 13.92 12.81 -21.42
CA VAL A 325 14.05 11.57 -20.65
C VAL A 325 12.69 10.93 -20.39
N ALA A 326 11.67 11.73 -20.06
CA ALA A 326 10.32 11.23 -19.84
C ALA A 326 9.66 10.72 -21.13
N ILE A 327 9.88 11.35 -22.29
CA ILE A 327 9.38 10.86 -23.58
C ILE A 327 9.93 9.46 -23.87
N ILE A 328 11.24 9.25 -23.72
CA ILE A 328 11.87 7.94 -23.93
C ILE A 328 11.29 6.91 -22.96
N ALA A 329 11.26 7.24 -21.65
CA ALA A 329 10.72 6.37 -20.61
C ALA A 329 9.29 5.91 -20.93
N CYS A 330 8.39 6.85 -21.17
CA CYS A 330 6.97 6.57 -21.39
C CYS A 330 6.71 5.86 -22.74
N SER A 331 7.56 6.07 -23.75
CA SER A 331 7.45 5.36 -25.04
C SER A 331 7.90 3.90 -24.95
N MET A 332 8.86 3.59 -24.07
CA MET A 332 9.36 2.22 -23.87
C MET A 332 8.55 1.40 -22.85
N MET A 333 7.83 2.05 -21.95
CA MET A 333 6.95 1.40 -20.98
C MET A 333 5.81 0.65 -21.66
N LYS A 334 5.65 -0.65 -21.36
CA LYS A 334 4.47 -1.44 -21.77
C LYS A 334 3.70 -1.93 -20.55
N PRO A 335 2.39 -1.65 -20.44
CA PRO A 335 1.55 -2.23 -19.40
C PRO A 335 1.28 -3.72 -19.66
N ARG A 336 1.42 -4.56 -18.62
CA ARG A 336 1.22 -6.00 -18.71
C ARG A 336 -0.25 -6.35 -18.92
N ASN A 337 -0.55 -7.31 -19.80
CA ASN A 337 -1.90 -7.80 -20.11
C ASN A 337 -2.90 -6.69 -20.50
N TYR A 338 -2.41 -5.56 -21.00
CA TYR A 338 -3.23 -4.40 -21.33
C TYR A 338 -3.99 -4.62 -22.64
N LYS A 339 -5.28 -4.94 -22.52
CA LYS A 339 -6.23 -4.82 -23.63
C LYS A 339 -6.74 -3.37 -23.65
N PRO A 340 -6.30 -2.51 -24.59
CA PRO A 340 -6.78 -1.14 -24.68
C PRO A 340 -8.29 -1.13 -24.92
N LEU A 341 -9.05 -0.67 -23.92
CA LEU A 341 -10.47 -0.43 -24.10
C LEU A 341 -10.66 0.69 -25.15
N PRO A 342 -11.60 0.56 -26.09
CA PRO A 342 -11.87 1.62 -27.05
C PRO A 342 -12.23 2.92 -26.34
N LEU A 343 -11.67 4.05 -26.80
CA LEU A 343 -11.99 5.38 -26.24
C LEU A 343 -13.50 5.67 -26.22
N LYS A 344 -14.27 5.14 -27.17
CA LYS A 344 -15.74 5.22 -27.18
C LYS A 344 -16.38 4.58 -25.93
N THR A 345 -15.81 3.48 -25.44
CA THR A 345 -16.25 2.78 -24.23
C THR A 345 -15.82 3.55 -22.98
N THR A 346 -14.56 4.00 -22.89
CA THR A 346 -14.04 4.66 -21.68
C THR A 346 -14.53 6.10 -21.49
N LEU A 347 -14.82 6.84 -22.58
CA LEU A 347 -15.44 8.18 -22.50
C LEU A 347 -16.95 8.14 -22.21
N THR A 348 -17.57 6.97 -22.08
CA THR A 348 -18.99 6.87 -21.72
C THR A 348 -19.21 7.37 -20.29
N ARG A 349 -20.23 8.24 -20.09
CA ARG A 349 -20.53 8.86 -18.78
C ARG A 349 -20.61 7.85 -17.63
N ALA A 350 -21.19 6.68 -17.87
CA ALA A 350 -21.28 5.60 -16.87
C ALA A 350 -19.91 5.06 -16.44
N PHE A 351 -18.96 4.88 -17.38
CA PHE A 351 -17.61 4.40 -17.08
C PHE A 351 -16.81 5.43 -16.29
N ILE A 352 -16.89 6.72 -16.69
CA ILE A 352 -16.23 7.82 -15.96
C ILE A 352 -16.83 7.94 -14.56
N TYR A 353 -18.16 7.96 -14.42
CA TYR A 353 -18.83 8.08 -13.12
C TYR A 353 -18.51 6.90 -12.19
N SER A 354 -18.49 5.67 -12.72
CA SER A 354 -18.08 4.47 -11.97
C SER A 354 -16.64 4.61 -11.47
N ASN A 355 -15.68 4.97 -12.34
CA ASN A 355 -14.28 5.11 -11.93
C ASN A 355 -14.05 6.29 -10.97
N VAL A 356 -14.74 7.42 -11.15
CA VAL A 356 -14.72 8.53 -10.18
C VAL A 356 -15.21 8.04 -8.81
N ARG A 357 -16.34 7.31 -8.78
CA ARG A 357 -16.91 6.75 -7.53
C ARG A 357 -15.97 5.74 -6.86
N THR A 358 -15.20 4.96 -7.63
CA THR A 358 -14.21 4.01 -7.08
C THR A 358 -12.96 4.73 -6.57
N ILE A 359 -12.39 5.66 -7.35
CA ILE A 359 -11.12 6.35 -7.03
C ILE A 359 -11.30 7.35 -5.87
N PHE A 360 -12.40 8.11 -5.88
CA PHE A 360 -12.78 9.01 -4.79
C PHE A 360 -13.72 8.34 -3.78
N SER A 361 -13.69 7.00 -3.68
CA SER A 361 -14.50 6.27 -2.70
C SER A 361 -14.04 6.62 -1.29
N THR A 362 -14.95 7.22 -0.50
CA THR A 362 -14.67 7.55 0.91
C THR A 362 -14.42 6.31 1.77
N ASN A 363 -14.68 5.10 1.27
CA ASN A 363 -14.35 3.85 1.94
C ASN A 363 -12.85 3.69 2.20
N VAL A 364 -11.97 4.26 1.36
CA VAL A 364 -10.51 4.28 1.61
C VAL A 364 -10.17 5.03 2.90
N PHE A 365 -10.93 6.09 3.23
CA PHE A 365 -10.80 6.84 4.48
C PHE A 365 -11.60 6.22 5.64
N LYS A 366 -12.28 5.10 5.45
CA LYS A 366 -12.91 4.31 6.53
C LYS A 366 -12.04 3.13 6.96
N ASP A 367 -11.15 2.65 6.09
CA ASP A 367 -10.19 1.61 6.44
C ASP A 367 -9.11 2.18 7.38
N TYR A 368 -9.20 1.79 8.66
CA TYR A 368 -8.27 2.19 9.70
C TYR A 368 -6.80 1.84 9.37
N ALA A 369 -6.53 0.74 8.67
CA ALA A 369 -5.17 0.35 8.30
C ALA A 369 -4.62 1.26 7.20
N LEU A 370 -5.44 1.68 6.23
CA LEU A 370 -5.03 2.64 5.19
C LEU A 370 -4.86 4.06 5.77
N LEU A 371 -5.70 4.49 6.72
CA LEU A 371 -5.51 5.75 7.43
C LEU A 371 -4.19 5.78 8.21
N LEU A 372 -3.88 4.72 8.96
CA LEU A 372 -2.59 4.60 9.67
C LEU A 372 -1.41 4.62 8.70
N LEU A 373 -1.51 3.94 7.55
CA LEU A 373 -0.47 3.95 6.52
C LEU A 373 -0.27 5.35 5.93
N GLY A 374 -1.36 6.08 5.67
CA GLY A 374 -1.32 7.45 5.17
C GLY A 374 -0.70 8.42 6.16
N LEU A 375 -1.02 8.29 7.44
CA LEU A 375 -0.42 9.09 8.51
C LEU A 375 1.08 8.79 8.69
N TRP A 376 1.46 7.51 8.66
CA TRP A 376 2.87 7.09 8.65
C TRP A 376 3.63 7.67 7.45
N TYR A 377 3.07 7.53 6.24
CA TYR A 377 3.70 8.03 5.02
C TYR A 377 3.82 9.55 5.05
N GLY A 378 2.80 10.26 5.53
CA GLY A 378 2.79 11.71 5.71
C GLY A 378 3.88 12.21 6.66
N LEU A 379 3.99 11.62 7.85
CA LEU A 379 5.04 11.95 8.82
C LEU A 379 6.45 11.61 8.32
N THR A 380 6.59 10.48 7.61
CA THR A 380 7.87 10.07 7.00
C THR A 380 8.27 11.03 5.87
N CYS A 381 7.33 11.46 5.03
CA CYS A 381 7.55 12.46 3.98
C CYS A 381 7.85 13.85 4.54
N LEU A 382 7.16 14.28 5.60
CA LEU A 382 7.43 15.54 6.31
C LEU A 382 8.89 15.57 6.81
N ALA A 383 9.33 14.52 7.50
CA ALA A 383 10.70 14.40 7.98
C ALA A 383 11.73 14.29 6.84
N TYR A 384 11.41 13.55 5.76
CA TYR A 384 12.25 13.44 4.56
C TYR A 384 12.50 14.81 3.90
N ILE A 385 11.44 15.60 3.66
CA ILE A 385 11.53 16.91 3.02
C ILE A 385 12.37 17.88 3.87
N LEU A 386 12.04 17.96 5.17
CA LEU A 386 12.76 18.79 6.15
C LEU A 386 14.26 18.50 6.13
N VAL A 387 14.66 17.23 6.23
CA VAL A 387 16.09 16.86 6.18
C VAL A 387 16.71 17.20 4.82
N LEU A 388 16.03 16.84 3.71
CA LEU A 388 16.56 16.99 2.36
C LEU A 388 16.93 18.44 2.02
N PHE A 389 16.13 19.40 2.46
CA PHE A 389 16.35 20.83 2.18
C PHE A 389 17.11 21.56 3.30
N SER A 390 16.89 21.22 4.57
CA SER A 390 17.57 21.90 5.68
C SER A 390 19.05 21.52 5.82
N VAL A 391 19.51 20.34 5.37
CA VAL A 391 20.90 19.87 5.57
C VAL A 391 21.95 20.80 4.93
N SER A 392 21.72 21.32 3.72
CA SER A 392 22.63 22.28 3.08
C SER A 392 22.67 23.62 3.81
N SER A 393 21.52 24.09 4.30
CA SER A 393 21.40 25.37 4.99
C SER A 393 21.98 25.29 6.41
N TYR A 394 21.84 24.14 7.07
CA TYR A 394 22.51 23.83 8.32
C TYR A 394 24.03 23.82 8.17
N ALA A 395 24.56 23.18 7.12
CA ALA A 395 25.99 23.15 6.83
C ALA A 395 26.58 24.58 6.74
N ILE A 396 25.87 25.51 6.12
CA ILE A 396 26.27 26.93 6.06
C ILE A 396 26.18 27.59 7.45
N SER A 397 25.13 27.32 8.24
CA SER A 397 24.97 27.89 9.59
C SER A 397 26.09 27.47 10.58
N VAL A 398 26.70 26.29 10.40
CA VAL A 398 27.86 25.85 11.20
C VAL A 398 29.21 26.32 10.63
N GLY A 399 29.20 27.22 9.64
CA GLY A 399 30.39 27.87 9.09
C GLY A 399 31.03 27.16 7.89
N LEU A 400 30.37 26.18 7.26
CA LEU A 400 30.87 25.58 6.02
C LEU A 400 30.54 26.44 4.80
N THR A 401 31.34 26.30 3.76
CA THR A 401 31.11 27.00 2.48
C THR A 401 29.85 26.49 1.78
N ALA A 402 29.19 27.34 0.99
CA ALA A 402 28.07 26.93 0.12
C ALA A 402 28.46 25.79 -0.85
N PHE A 403 29.73 25.74 -1.28
CA PHE A 403 30.28 24.63 -2.05
C PHE A 403 30.22 23.31 -1.26
N GLN A 404 30.72 23.29 -0.03
CA GLN A 404 30.63 22.12 0.86
C GLN A 404 29.18 21.71 1.14
N GLY A 405 28.28 22.66 1.45
CA GLY A 405 26.86 22.39 1.62
C GLY A 405 26.21 21.72 0.41
N SER A 406 26.55 22.17 -0.81
CA SER A 406 26.06 21.54 -2.04
C SER A 406 26.63 20.13 -2.30
N ILE A 407 27.86 19.83 -1.87
CA ILE A 407 28.43 18.47 -1.96
C ILE A 407 27.74 17.54 -0.95
N ILE A 408 27.47 18.00 0.27
CA ILE A 408 26.73 17.24 1.30
C ILE A 408 25.36 16.78 0.73
N THR A 409 24.58 17.69 0.15
CA THR A 409 23.30 17.36 -0.51
C THR A 409 23.47 16.45 -1.73
N ALA A 410 24.53 16.63 -2.53
CA ALA A 410 24.82 15.74 -3.67
C ALA A 410 25.14 14.31 -3.20
N VAL A 411 25.94 14.14 -2.15
CA VAL A 411 26.27 12.81 -1.59
C VAL A 411 25.04 12.17 -0.92
N LEU A 412 24.21 12.96 -0.25
CA LEU A 412 22.92 12.49 0.30
C LEU A 412 22.02 11.90 -0.82
N ASN A 413 21.92 12.58 -1.97
CA ASN A 413 21.15 12.10 -3.13
C ASN A 413 21.82 10.90 -3.83
N ALA A 414 23.15 10.88 -3.94
CA ALA A 414 23.89 9.72 -4.46
C ALA A 414 23.63 8.47 -3.61
N SER A 415 23.66 8.61 -2.28
CA SER A 415 23.37 7.52 -1.34
C SER A 415 21.91 7.04 -1.41
N GLN A 416 20.94 7.92 -1.68
CA GLN A 416 19.56 7.49 -1.98
C GLN A 416 19.46 6.64 -3.25
N THR A 417 20.31 6.88 -4.25
CA THR A 417 20.32 6.11 -5.51
C THR A 417 20.69 4.65 -5.25
N ILE A 418 21.65 4.39 -4.35
CA ILE A 418 22.09 3.03 -4.00
C ILE A 418 21.20 2.42 -2.91
N GLY A 419 20.76 3.24 -1.96
CA GLY A 419 19.98 2.82 -0.80
C GLY A 419 18.55 2.41 -1.11
N ARG A 420 17.87 3.03 -2.08
CA ARG A 420 16.48 2.66 -2.45
C ARG A 420 16.38 1.24 -3.05
N PRO A 421 17.21 0.81 -4.01
CA PRO A 421 17.24 -0.59 -4.46
C PRO A 421 17.64 -1.57 -3.35
N ALA A 422 18.67 -1.21 -2.55
CA ALA A 422 19.18 -2.07 -1.49
C ALA A 422 18.16 -2.29 -0.37
N SER A 423 17.48 -1.24 0.08
CA SER A 423 16.37 -1.34 1.05
C SER A 423 15.21 -2.17 0.51
N GLY A 424 14.82 -2.00 -0.75
CA GLY A 424 13.84 -2.85 -1.44
C GLY A 424 14.19 -4.34 -1.37
N PHE A 425 15.43 -4.69 -1.72
CA PHE A 425 15.94 -6.07 -1.65
C PHE A 425 16.00 -6.63 -0.22
N LEU A 426 16.48 -5.83 0.74
CA LEU A 426 16.55 -6.23 2.14
C LEU A 426 15.15 -6.47 2.73
N ALA A 427 14.18 -5.65 2.37
CA ALA A 427 12.80 -5.80 2.81
C ALA A 427 12.09 -7.01 2.19
N ASP A 428 12.27 -7.28 0.89
CA ASP A 428 11.77 -8.52 0.27
C ASP A 428 12.39 -9.78 0.94
N LYS A 429 13.59 -9.69 1.55
CA LYS A 429 14.22 -10.78 2.31
C LYS A 429 13.72 -10.92 3.76
N PHE A 430 13.62 -9.81 4.50
CA PHE A 430 13.34 -9.77 5.95
C PHE A 430 11.87 -9.52 6.32
N GLY A 431 11.00 -9.23 5.36
CA GLY A 431 9.63 -8.77 5.57
C GLY A 431 9.57 -7.24 5.51
N ARG A 432 8.58 -6.72 4.78
CA ARG A 432 8.46 -5.30 4.45
C ARG A 432 8.14 -4.47 5.68
N PHE A 433 7.22 -4.92 6.54
CA PHE A 433 6.92 -4.20 7.78
C PHE A 433 8.10 -4.23 8.76
N ASN A 434 8.76 -5.38 8.93
CA ASN A 434 9.92 -5.55 9.83
C ASN A 434 11.05 -4.58 9.45
N PHE A 435 11.42 -4.56 8.17
CA PHE A 435 12.48 -3.70 7.65
C PHE A 435 12.12 -2.21 7.75
N THR A 436 10.85 -1.85 7.48
CA THR A 436 10.40 -0.46 7.52
C THR A 436 10.39 0.12 8.95
N ILE A 437 10.01 -0.68 9.95
CA ILE A 437 10.10 -0.29 11.37
C ILE A 437 11.56 -0.08 11.77
N ALA A 438 12.43 -1.06 11.52
CA ALA A 438 13.84 -0.99 11.87
C ALA A 438 14.53 0.24 11.25
N SER A 439 14.20 0.54 9.98
CA SER A 439 14.70 1.70 9.27
C SER A 439 14.13 3.02 9.79
N SER A 440 12.87 3.07 10.21
CA SER A 440 12.28 4.29 10.82
C SER A 440 12.95 4.61 12.17
N VAL A 441 13.25 3.59 12.98
CA VAL A 441 14.04 3.74 14.22
C VAL A 441 15.47 4.18 13.92
N TYR A 442 16.11 3.59 12.91
CA TYR A 442 17.44 4.00 12.45
C TYR A 442 17.50 5.48 12.00
N LEU A 443 16.51 5.94 11.23
CA LEU A 443 16.41 7.35 10.79
C LEU A 443 16.19 8.30 11.98
N CYS A 444 15.34 7.92 12.93
CA CYS A 444 15.16 8.66 14.19
C CYS A 444 16.49 8.80 14.95
N LEU A 445 17.26 7.71 15.11
CA LEU A 445 18.56 7.72 15.77
C LEU A 445 19.60 8.57 15.01
N LEU A 446 19.66 8.48 13.67
CA LEU A 446 20.56 9.34 12.89
C LEU A 446 20.22 10.82 13.04
N VAL A 447 18.94 11.20 13.01
CA VAL A 447 18.53 12.60 13.15
C VAL A 447 18.79 13.13 14.56
N LEU A 448 18.39 12.39 15.60
CA LEU A 448 18.51 12.88 16.98
C LEU A 448 19.91 12.72 17.59
N ALA A 449 20.63 11.63 17.30
CA ALA A 449 21.95 11.38 17.89
C ALA A 449 23.12 11.81 16.99
N PHE A 450 23.02 11.61 15.68
CA PHE A 450 24.11 11.97 14.76
C PHE A 450 24.00 13.45 14.33
N TRP A 451 22.90 13.85 13.68
CA TRP A 451 22.82 15.17 13.02
C TRP A 451 22.96 16.34 13.99
N ILE A 452 22.36 16.26 15.18
CA ILE A 452 22.47 17.30 16.23
C ILE A 452 23.94 17.57 16.62
N ASN A 453 24.82 16.56 16.53
CA ASN A 453 26.23 16.64 16.87
C ASN A 453 27.16 16.84 15.64
N ALA A 454 26.61 16.91 14.42
CA ALA A 454 27.39 16.90 13.18
C ALA A 454 27.79 18.32 12.72
N THR A 455 28.79 18.92 13.35
CA THR A 455 29.23 20.30 13.06
C THR A 455 30.35 20.43 12.01
N SER A 456 31.00 19.34 11.61
CA SER A 456 32.13 19.36 10.68
C SER A 456 31.77 18.80 9.31
N PHE A 457 32.50 19.21 8.27
CA PHE A 457 32.28 18.71 6.90
C PHE A 457 32.37 17.18 6.83
N GLY A 458 33.31 16.56 7.55
CA GLY A 458 33.46 15.11 7.61
C GLY A 458 32.30 14.41 8.31
N SER A 459 31.80 14.96 9.43
CA SER A 459 30.66 14.36 10.14
C SER A 459 29.36 14.51 9.35
N LEU A 460 29.13 15.65 8.68
CA LEU A 460 27.99 15.83 7.77
C LEU A 460 28.07 14.96 6.51
N MET A 461 29.28 14.63 6.03
CA MET A 461 29.47 13.67 4.95
C MET A 461 29.05 12.26 5.37
N GLY A 462 29.54 11.80 6.54
CA GLY A 462 29.17 10.50 7.10
C GLY A 462 27.67 10.41 7.37
N PHE A 463 27.08 11.44 7.96
CA PHE A 463 25.63 11.56 8.16
C PHE A 463 24.86 11.45 6.83
N SER A 464 25.27 12.20 5.79
CA SER A 464 24.62 12.21 4.47
C SER A 464 24.63 10.84 3.80
N ILE A 465 25.72 10.08 3.94
CA ILE A 465 25.82 8.72 3.41
C ILE A 465 24.84 7.79 4.14
N LEU A 466 24.90 7.78 5.48
CA LEU A 466 24.09 6.91 6.32
C LEU A 466 22.59 7.21 6.20
N ILE A 467 22.20 8.47 6.31
CA ILE A 467 20.80 8.86 6.22
C ILE A 467 20.28 8.70 4.78
N GLY A 468 21.07 9.09 3.77
CA GLY A 468 20.71 8.97 2.36
C GLY A 468 20.36 7.53 1.97
N PHE A 469 21.02 6.53 2.56
CA PHE A 469 20.72 5.13 2.29
C PHE A 469 19.27 4.73 2.63
N SER A 470 18.72 5.24 3.74
CA SER A 470 17.43 4.79 4.27
C SER A 470 16.30 5.83 4.20
N ILE A 471 16.60 7.12 4.03
CA ILE A 471 15.61 8.20 4.23
C ILE A 471 14.45 8.19 3.21
N GLY A 472 14.66 7.58 2.04
CA GLY A 472 13.64 7.44 0.99
C GLY A 472 12.54 6.41 1.29
N ILE A 473 12.52 5.80 2.48
CA ILE A 473 11.74 4.58 2.76
C ILE A 473 10.22 4.75 2.58
N GLY A 474 9.65 5.91 2.94
CA GLY A 474 8.23 6.18 2.75
C GLY A 474 7.79 5.95 1.29
N ASN A 475 8.57 6.50 0.35
CA ASN A 475 8.26 6.45 -1.08
C ASN A 475 8.41 5.04 -1.68
N VAL A 476 9.41 4.26 -1.23
CA VAL A 476 9.65 2.89 -1.72
C VAL A 476 8.57 1.93 -1.21
N PHE A 477 8.14 2.08 0.05
CA PHE A 477 7.34 1.08 0.72
C PHE A 477 5.84 1.38 0.80
N CYS A 478 5.39 2.63 0.75
CA CYS A 478 3.96 2.94 0.94
C CYS A 478 3.04 2.17 -0.02
N GLN A 479 3.34 2.14 -1.33
CA GLN A 479 2.54 1.38 -2.30
C GLN A 479 2.63 -0.15 -2.10
N SER A 480 3.79 -0.65 -1.67
CA SER A 480 3.99 -2.09 -1.40
C SER A 480 3.19 -2.52 -0.16
N LEU A 481 3.32 -1.79 0.95
CA LEU A 481 2.60 -2.02 2.20
C LEU A 481 1.08 -1.86 2.00
N ALA A 482 0.63 -0.92 1.18
CA ALA A 482 -0.79 -0.82 0.79
C ALA A 482 -1.27 -2.10 0.08
N SER A 483 -0.47 -2.66 -0.84
CA SER A 483 -0.81 -3.92 -1.52
C SER A 483 -0.80 -5.15 -0.60
N ASP A 484 -0.09 -5.10 0.53
CA ASP A 484 -0.06 -6.19 1.52
C ASP A 484 -1.21 -6.09 2.57
N ILE A 485 -1.89 -4.94 2.65
CA ILE A 485 -3.07 -4.71 3.51
C ILE A 485 -4.37 -5.10 2.76
N LEU A 486 -4.44 -4.74 1.48
CA LEU A 486 -5.61 -4.94 0.61
C LEU A 486 -5.77 -6.40 0.18
N ASN A 487 -7.00 -6.92 0.27
CA ASN A 487 -7.34 -8.25 -0.23
C ASN A 487 -7.51 -8.31 -1.75
N ASP A 488 -7.76 -7.16 -2.38
CA ASP A 488 -8.09 -7.03 -3.81
C ASP A 488 -7.22 -5.96 -4.48
N MET A 489 -6.55 -6.34 -5.56
CA MET A 489 -5.64 -5.47 -6.31
C MET A 489 -6.39 -4.43 -7.16
N ASP A 490 -7.66 -4.64 -7.51
CA ASP A 490 -8.46 -3.67 -8.28
C ASP A 490 -8.76 -2.40 -7.47
N SER A 491 -8.71 -2.52 -6.14
CA SER A 491 -8.81 -1.43 -5.17
C SER A 491 -7.50 -0.65 -4.95
N LEU A 492 -6.33 -1.22 -5.30
CA LEU A 492 -5.02 -0.61 -5.06
C LEU A 492 -4.87 0.81 -5.63
N PRO A 493 -5.37 1.14 -6.85
CA PRO A 493 -5.28 2.51 -7.36
C PRO A 493 -6.13 3.52 -6.56
N ALA A 494 -7.24 3.09 -5.95
CA ALA A 494 -8.06 3.95 -5.08
C ALA A 494 -7.40 4.15 -3.72
N ALA A 495 -6.86 3.09 -3.11
CA ALA A 495 -6.07 3.18 -1.89
C ALA A 495 -4.85 4.09 -2.07
N TRP A 496 -4.08 3.89 -3.16
CA TRP A 496 -2.94 4.74 -3.50
C TRP A 496 -3.34 6.21 -3.72
N SER A 497 -4.51 6.46 -4.34
CA SER A 497 -5.07 7.81 -4.47
C SER A 497 -5.35 8.46 -3.11
N GLY A 498 -6.02 7.74 -2.20
CA GLY A 498 -6.30 8.22 -0.85
C GLY A 498 -5.05 8.50 -0.01
N LEU A 499 -4.04 7.62 -0.09
CA LEU A 499 -2.76 7.78 0.61
C LEU A 499 -2.04 9.07 0.18
N ASN A 500 -2.00 9.37 -1.13
CA ASN A 500 -1.36 10.58 -1.64
C ASN A 500 -2.15 11.87 -1.29
N ILE A 501 -3.49 11.82 -1.22
CA ILE A 501 -4.29 12.93 -0.67
C ILE A 501 -3.88 13.20 0.79
N ILE A 502 -3.73 12.18 1.64
CA ILE A 502 -3.33 12.37 3.05
C ILE A 502 -1.95 13.05 3.11
N VAL A 503 -0.99 12.55 2.33
CA VAL A 503 0.39 13.06 2.34
C VAL A 503 0.52 14.48 1.76
N SER A 504 -0.33 14.91 0.83
CA SER A 504 -0.24 16.28 0.28
C SER A 504 -0.38 17.36 1.36
N PHE A 505 -1.22 17.13 2.37
CA PHE A 505 -1.41 18.07 3.50
C PHE A 505 -0.17 18.15 4.40
N PHE A 506 0.61 17.07 4.54
CA PHE A 506 1.88 17.10 5.28
C PHE A 506 2.98 17.82 4.48
N CYS A 507 2.97 17.72 3.15
CA CYS A 507 4.05 18.24 2.31
C CYS A 507 4.00 19.75 2.10
N ILE A 508 2.81 20.36 2.00
CA ILE A 508 2.68 21.80 1.65
C ILE A 508 3.43 22.74 2.60
N GLY A 509 3.37 22.45 3.89
CA GLY A 509 4.00 23.25 4.95
C GLY A 509 5.34 22.72 5.44
N ALA A 510 5.87 21.64 4.87
CA ALA A 510 7.02 20.92 5.43
C ALA A 510 8.27 21.81 5.58
N GLU A 511 8.66 22.50 4.50
CA GLU A 511 9.83 23.39 4.53
C GLU A 511 9.54 24.72 5.25
N VAL A 512 8.29 25.20 5.19
CA VAL A 512 7.86 26.38 5.94
C VAL A 512 7.99 26.13 7.45
N ALA A 513 7.59 24.95 7.93
CA ALA A 513 7.77 24.52 9.31
C ALA A 513 9.26 24.34 9.65
N ALA A 514 10.07 23.78 8.75
CA ALA A 514 11.50 23.60 8.95
C ALA A 514 12.23 24.94 9.16
N LEU A 515 11.90 25.96 8.35
CA LEU A 515 12.42 27.32 8.48
C LEU A 515 11.83 28.08 9.68
N ALA A 516 10.54 27.93 9.98
CA ALA A 516 9.91 28.58 11.13
C ALA A 516 10.42 28.05 12.48
N LEU A 517 10.98 26.83 12.49
CA LEU A 517 11.66 26.23 13.65
C LEU A 517 13.13 26.67 13.79
N LYS A 518 13.70 27.36 12.79
CA LYS A 518 15.05 27.94 12.85
C LYS A 518 15.09 29.07 13.88
N LYS A 519 16.17 29.13 14.67
CA LYS A 519 16.43 30.23 15.61
C LYS A 519 17.77 30.88 15.28
N ASP A 520 17.70 32.02 14.59
CA ASP A 520 18.88 32.79 14.19
C ASP A 520 19.72 33.20 15.41
N GLY A 521 21.04 33.06 15.32
CA GLY A 521 21.97 33.42 16.40
C GLY A 521 22.04 32.44 17.57
N ALA A 522 21.33 31.30 17.52
CA ALA A 522 21.56 30.20 18.46
C ALA A 522 22.83 29.41 18.12
N SER A 523 23.45 28.75 19.11
CA SER A 523 24.64 27.91 18.90
C SER A 523 24.43 26.74 17.93
N ASN A 524 23.18 26.29 17.79
CA ASN A 524 22.70 25.45 16.70
C ASN A 524 21.35 26.02 16.23
N GLU A 525 21.35 26.78 15.14
CA GLU A 525 20.17 27.46 14.60
C GLU A 525 19.04 26.49 14.20
N TYR A 526 19.38 25.24 13.84
CA TYR A 526 18.46 24.22 13.36
C TYR A 526 18.03 23.20 14.42
N LEU A 527 18.41 23.37 15.69
CA LEU A 527 18.16 22.38 16.74
C LEU A 527 16.68 21.96 16.85
N ASN A 528 15.74 22.91 16.81
CA ASN A 528 14.31 22.57 16.90
C ASN A 528 13.82 21.84 15.64
N THR A 529 14.35 22.20 14.46
CA THR A 529 14.09 21.55 13.17
C THR A 529 14.59 20.10 13.18
N GLN A 530 15.81 19.86 13.69
CA GLN A 530 16.39 18.52 13.87
C GLN A 530 15.55 17.67 14.83
N ILE A 531 15.20 18.21 16.01
CA ILE A 531 14.35 17.52 17.00
C ILE A 531 12.98 17.17 16.38
N PHE A 532 12.33 18.11 15.70
CA PHE A 532 11.03 17.89 15.07
C PHE A 532 11.06 16.79 14.01
N GLY A 533 12.07 16.78 13.13
CA GLY A 533 12.28 15.71 12.14
C GLY A 533 12.50 14.35 12.79
N GLY A 534 13.27 14.29 13.88
CA GLY A 534 13.51 13.06 14.64
C GLY A 534 12.25 12.52 15.33
N VAL A 535 11.47 13.41 15.96
CA VAL A 535 10.17 13.07 16.56
C VAL A 535 9.17 12.58 15.50
N CYS A 536 9.18 13.14 14.29
CA CYS A 536 8.37 12.65 13.18
C CYS A 536 8.76 11.21 12.77
N PHE A 537 10.05 10.87 12.69
CA PHE A 537 10.49 9.48 12.44
C PHE A 537 10.15 8.54 13.62
N PHE A 538 10.24 9.00 14.87
CA PHE A 538 9.83 8.23 16.04
C PHE A 538 8.32 7.91 16.01
N ALA A 539 7.48 8.91 15.80
CA ALA A 539 6.03 8.74 15.66
C ALA A 539 5.69 7.81 14.49
N SER A 540 6.40 7.94 13.36
CA SER A 540 6.28 7.04 12.21
C SER A 540 6.59 5.58 12.59
N ALA A 541 7.66 5.32 13.35
CA ALA A 541 7.97 3.98 13.83
C ALA A 541 6.89 3.41 14.76
N MET A 542 6.31 4.24 15.66
CA MET A 542 5.23 3.81 16.55
C MET A 542 3.95 3.44 15.79
N LEU A 543 3.57 4.22 14.76
CA LEU A 543 2.43 3.90 13.90
C LEU A 543 2.62 2.57 13.16
N LEU A 544 3.82 2.31 12.62
CA LEU A 544 4.11 1.03 11.98
C LEU A 544 4.07 -0.15 12.96
N CYS A 545 4.47 0.02 14.23
CA CYS A 545 4.32 -1.02 15.24
C CYS A 545 2.85 -1.41 15.44
N ILE A 546 1.96 -0.42 15.56
CA ILE A 546 0.50 -0.64 15.67
C ILE A 546 -0.02 -1.35 14.40
N MET A 547 0.39 -0.90 13.21
CA MET A 547 0.00 -1.55 11.95
C MET A 547 0.50 -2.99 11.85
N ARG A 548 1.75 -3.27 12.21
CA ARG A 548 2.34 -4.62 12.17
C ARG A 548 1.55 -5.58 13.03
N GLU A 549 1.14 -5.18 14.23
CA GLU A 549 0.34 -6.03 15.11
C GLU A 549 -1.02 -6.36 14.47
N ASN A 550 -1.70 -5.38 13.88
CA ASN A 550 -2.97 -5.60 13.17
C ASN A 550 -2.82 -6.56 11.98
N VAL A 551 -1.78 -6.39 11.14
CA VAL A 551 -1.55 -7.26 9.98
C VAL A 551 -1.13 -8.67 10.41
N VAL A 552 -0.30 -8.82 11.45
CA VAL A 552 0.03 -10.13 12.04
C VAL A 552 -1.22 -10.81 12.59
N LYS A 553 -2.07 -10.08 13.32
CA LYS A 553 -3.33 -10.61 13.84
C LYS A 553 -4.25 -11.10 12.71
N LYS A 554 -4.38 -10.32 11.63
CA LYS A 554 -5.14 -10.70 10.43
C LYS A 554 -4.61 -12.00 9.81
N ARG A 555 -3.30 -12.09 9.53
CA ARG A 555 -2.69 -13.32 8.96
C ARG A 555 -2.78 -14.53 9.90
N LEU A 556 -2.77 -14.33 11.21
CA LEU A 556 -2.98 -15.41 12.19
C LEU A 556 -4.45 -15.89 12.21
N MET A 557 -5.43 -15.00 12.04
CA MET A 557 -6.84 -15.38 11.86
C MET A 557 -7.05 -16.17 10.56
N GLU A 558 -6.46 -15.73 9.45
CA GLU A 558 -6.49 -16.45 8.16
C GLU A 558 -5.80 -17.82 8.24
N SER A 559 -4.76 -17.96 9.08
CA SER A 559 -4.11 -19.25 9.34
C SER A 559 -4.95 -20.16 10.25
N LEU A 560 -5.61 -19.59 11.26
CA LEU A 560 -6.56 -20.31 12.12
C LEU A 560 -7.74 -20.88 11.34
N GLU A 561 -8.35 -20.11 10.43
CA GLU A 561 -9.43 -20.63 9.58
C GLU A 561 -8.96 -21.73 8.61
N ARG A 562 -7.74 -21.62 8.08
CA ARG A 562 -7.17 -22.66 7.19
C ARG A 562 -6.89 -23.96 7.94
N GLU A 563 -6.23 -23.90 9.10
CA GLU A 563 -6.01 -25.09 9.94
C GLU A 563 -7.34 -25.72 10.38
N ARG A 564 -8.36 -24.90 10.69
CA ARG A 564 -9.70 -25.41 11.00
C ARG A 564 -10.34 -26.18 9.84
N LYS A 565 -10.24 -25.67 8.61
CA LYS A 565 -10.75 -26.39 7.42
C LYS A 565 -9.98 -27.70 7.19
N LEU A 566 -8.66 -27.68 7.30
CA LEU A 566 -7.82 -28.88 7.21
C LEU A 566 -8.18 -29.92 8.28
N TYR A 567 -8.49 -29.48 9.52
CA TYR A 567 -8.99 -30.36 10.57
C TYR A 567 -10.33 -30.99 10.20
N GLU A 568 -11.30 -30.20 9.74
CA GLU A 568 -12.63 -30.69 9.34
C GLU A 568 -12.53 -31.68 8.17
N GLU A 569 -11.73 -31.38 7.13
CA GLU A 569 -11.45 -32.28 6.00
C GLU A 569 -10.77 -33.60 6.44
N ARG A 570 -9.67 -33.52 7.21
CA ARG A 570 -8.92 -34.71 7.65
C ARG A 570 -9.67 -35.55 8.67
N SER A 571 -10.48 -34.94 9.53
CA SER A 571 -11.37 -35.64 10.45
C SER A 571 -12.41 -36.46 9.68
N ASN A 572 -13.12 -35.82 8.75
CA ASN A 572 -14.19 -36.43 7.94
C ASN A 572 -13.69 -37.47 6.91
N PHE A 573 -12.43 -37.43 6.50
CA PHE A 573 -11.87 -38.37 5.52
C PHE A 573 -11.65 -39.77 6.11
N ASN A 574 -12.66 -40.64 6.01
CA ASN A 574 -12.57 -42.08 6.31
C ASN A 574 -11.99 -42.86 5.11
N GLY A 575 -10.66 -42.85 4.99
CA GLY A 575 -9.95 -43.66 4.00
C GLY A 575 -10.04 -45.17 4.29
N TYR A 576 -10.21 -45.97 3.23
CA TYR A 576 -10.36 -47.44 3.28
C TYR A 576 -9.12 -48.23 3.76
N LEU A 577 -7.99 -47.57 4.03
CA LEU A 577 -6.71 -48.21 4.37
C LEU A 577 -6.45 -48.15 5.88
N ARG A 578 -6.49 -49.32 6.51
CA ARG A 578 -6.42 -49.49 7.98
C ARG A 578 -5.05 -49.20 8.59
N ASP A 579 -3.99 -49.22 7.76
CA ASP A 579 -2.60 -49.23 8.22
C ASP A 579 -2.04 -47.85 8.62
N ASN A 580 -2.74 -46.75 8.28
CA ASN A 580 -2.28 -45.37 8.57
C ASN A 580 -3.01 -44.70 9.75
N ALA A 581 -3.73 -45.45 10.60
CA ALA A 581 -4.51 -44.89 11.70
C ALA A 581 -3.66 -44.15 12.75
N ALA A 582 -2.45 -44.62 13.05
CA ALA A 582 -1.53 -43.96 13.97
C ALA A 582 -1.02 -42.62 13.42
N VAL A 583 -0.58 -42.62 12.15
CA VAL A 583 -0.10 -41.42 11.44
C VAL A 583 -1.22 -40.37 11.33
N LYS A 584 -2.44 -40.77 10.96
CA LYS A 584 -3.62 -39.88 10.96
C LYS A 584 -3.87 -39.26 12.34
N GLY A 585 -3.67 -40.03 13.41
CA GLY A 585 -3.81 -39.55 14.80
C GLY A 585 -2.73 -38.54 15.23
N GLU A 586 -1.51 -38.65 14.71
CA GLU A 586 -0.44 -37.68 14.96
C GLU A 586 -0.61 -36.41 14.12
N GLU A 587 -0.97 -36.52 12.84
CA GLU A 587 -1.30 -35.38 11.97
C GLU A 587 -2.43 -34.51 12.56
N ILE A 588 -3.52 -35.14 13.02
CA ILE A 588 -4.66 -34.43 13.60
C ILE A 588 -4.27 -33.70 14.90
N LYS A 589 -3.49 -34.33 15.79
CA LYS A 589 -2.97 -33.66 16.99
C LYS A 589 -2.05 -32.48 16.68
N ALA A 590 -1.25 -32.57 15.62
CA ALA A 590 -0.41 -31.46 15.16
C ALA A 590 -1.24 -30.30 14.60
N ILE A 591 -2.39 -30.57 13.97
CA ILE A 591 -3.36 -29.54 13.55
C ILE A 591 -4.05 -28.93 14.79
N GLU A 592 -4.56 -29.73 15.73
CA GLU A 592 -5.19 -29.23 16.98
C GLU A 592 -4.24 -28.31 17.77
N THR A 593 -2.96 -28.71 17.90
CA THR A 593 -1.94 -27.93 18.59
C THR A 593 -1.68 -26.56 17.92
N ARG A 594 -1.70 -26.51 16.58
CA ARG A 594 -1.62 -25.25 15.81
C ARG A 594 -2.86 -24.38 16.00
N ILE A 595 -4.06 -24.98 15.92
CA ILE A 595 -5.32 -24.29 16.13
C ILE A 595 -5.35 -23.61 17.51
N ASP A 596 -4.99 -24.33 18.58
CA ASP A 596 -4.99 -23.76 19.93
C ASP A 596 -3.90 -22.69 20.12
N ARG A 597 -2.71 -22.86 19.52
CA ARG A 597 -1.66 -21.83 19.45
C ARG A 597 -2.17 -20.55 18.77
N TYR A 598 -2.85 -20.67 17.63
CA TYR A 598 -3.40 -19.51 16.92
C TYR A 598 -4.60 -18.88 17.66
N LYS A 599 -5.48 -19.66 18.30
CA LYS A 599 -6.54 -19.11 19.18
C LYS A 599 -5.96 -18.20 20.27
N ILE A 600 -4.92 -18.66 20.99
CA ILE A 600 -4.23 -17.87 22.02
C ILE A 600 -3.65 -16.59 21.40
N LEU A 601 -2.97 -16.71 20.25
CA LEU A 601 -2.34 -15.56 19.58
C LEU A 601 -3.35 -14.55 19.00
N VAL A 602 -4.58 -14.96 18.66
CA VAL A 602 -5.63 -14.06 18.13
C VAL A 602 -6.36 -13.28 19.24
N GLN A 603 -6.39 -13.79 20.48
CA GLN A 603 -7.08 -13.14 21.60
C GLN A 603 -6.58 -11.70 21.85
N THR A 604 -7.53 -10.76 21.94
CA THR A 604 -7.23 -9.32 22.08
C THR A 604 -6.88 -8.93 23.54
N SER A 605 -7.21 -9.77 24.51
CA SER A 605 -7.43 -9.38 25.92
C SER A 605 -6.20 -9.10 26.78
N SER A 606 -4.97 -9.19 26.25
CA SER A 606 -3.74 -9.02 27.05
C SER A 606 -2.62 -8.30 26.33
N LEU A 607 -2.05 -7.28 26.99
CA LEU A 607 -0.82 -6.58 26.56
C LEU A 607 0.35 -7.54 26.29
N LYS A 608 0.45 -8.65 27.01
CA LYS A 608 1.49 -9.66 26.77
C LYS A 608 1.35 -10.27 25.37
N ILE A 609 0.13 -10.59 24.95
CA ILE A 609 -0.13 -11.19 23.63
C ILE A 609 0.05 -10.14 22.52
N TYR A 610 -0.28 -8.87 22.76
CA TYR A 610 0.04 -7.76 21.86
C TYR A 610 1.54 -7.68 21.58
N PHE A 611 2.40 -7.67 22.61
CA PHE A 611 3.85 -7.66 22.42
C PHE A 611 4.38 -8.94 21.76
N ILE A 612 3.81 -10.11 22.08
CA ILE A 612 4.14 -11.36 21.38
C ILE A 612 3.82 -11.23 19.89
N ARG A 613 2.63 -10.76 19.49
CA ARG A 613 2.28 -10.50 18.08
C ARG A 613 3.22 -9.47 17.43
N LEU A 614 3.56 -8.40 18.13
CA LEU A 614 4.45 -7.33 17.64
C LEU A 614 5.86 -7.82 17.30
N PHE A 615 6.36 -8.86 17.98
CA PHE A 615 7.66 -9.48 17.68
C PHE A 615 7.54 -10.88 17.04
N TYR A 616 6.32 -11.36 16.77
CA TYR A 616 6.09 -12.67 16.20
C TYR A 616 6.73 -12.77 14.81
N PRO A 617 7.57 -13.79 14.53
CA PRO A 617 8.54 -13.72 13.44
C PRO A 617 7.98 -14.23 12.10
N ILE A 618 6.77 -13.79 11.75
CA ILE A 618 6.23 -13.87 10.39
C ILE A 618 6.91 -12.82 9.51
N LYS A 619 7.20 -13.20 8.25
CA LYS A 619 7.55 -12.24 7.19
C LYS A 619 6.29 -11.54 6.72
N VAL A 620 6.04 -10.34 7.27
CA VAL A 620 4.91 -9.49 6.89
C VAL A 620 5.29 -8.53 5.76
#